data_AF-A0A1Q7Y3I9-F1
#
_entry.id   AF-A0A1Q7Y3I9-F1
#
_cell.length_a   1.000
_cell.length_b   1.000
_cell.length_c   1.000
_cell.angle_alpha   90.00
_cell.angle_beta   90.00
_cell.angle_gamma   90.00
#
_symmetry.space_group_name_H-M   'P 1'
#
loop_
_entity.id
_entity.type
_entity.pdbx_description
1 polymer ?
#
loop_
_entity_poly.entity_id
_entity_poly.type
_entity_poly.pdbx_seq_one_letter_code
_entity_poly.pdbx_strand_id
1 'polypeptide(L)' 'MSVQVFTITGKLVKTIAKTIFSEGNRSTEIEWNGKDDYGDKLGRGVYIYILRVRTIDGKMADKIEKLLIL' A
#
# COMPACT_ATOMS: atom_id res chain seq x y z
N MET A 1 -2.36 -9.58 2.33
CA MET A 1 -1.51 -8.54 1.73
C MET A 1 -1.77 -7.23 2.47
N SER A 2 -0.75 -6.39 2.62
CA SER A 2 -0.91 -5.05 3.18
C SER A 2 -0.07 -4.04 2.41
N VAL A 3 -0.62 -2.85 2.20
CA VAL A 3 0.07 -1.68 1.67
C VAL A 3 0.05 -0.61 2.74
N GLN A 4 1.22 -0.11 3.09
CA GLN A 4 1.37 1.04 3.97
C GLN A 4 1.94 2.21 3.18
N VAL A 5 1.34 3.39 3.30
CA VAL A 5 1.78 4.61 2.60
C VAL A 5 2.33 5.59 3.62
N PHE A 6 3.49 6.13 3.31
CA PHE A 6 4.24 7.06 4.14
C PHE A 6 4.56 8.34 3.38
N THR A 7 4.59 9.45 4.10
CA THR A 7 5.26 10.68 3.64
C THR A 7 6.76 10.45 3.52
N ILE A 8 7.48 11.32 2.79
CA ILE A 8 8.94 11.26 2.66
C ILE A 8 9.68 11.44 4.01
N THR A 9 9.02 12.04 5.00
CA THR A 9 9.56 12.20 6.37
C THR A 9 9.29 10.98 7.26
N GLY A 10 8.63 9.92 6.74
CA GLY A 10 8.38 8.67 7.45
C GLY A 10 7.05 8.62 8.22
N LYS A 11 6.21 9.66 8.18
CA LYS A 11 4.86 9.60 8.78
C LYS A 11 3.97 8.64 8.00
N LEU A 12 3.41 7.63 8.66
CA LEU A 12 2.37 6.74 8.13
C LEU A 12 1.07 7.54 7.90
N VAL A 13 0.51 7.44 6.70
CA VAL A 13 -0.74 8.13 6.32
C VAL A 13 -1.85 7.18 5.90
N LYS A 14 -1.51 5.97 5.44
CA LYS A 14 -2.51 4.98 5.04
C LYS A 14 -2.06 3.57 5.35
N THR A 15 -2.98 2.76 5.87
CA THR A 15 -2.85 1.30 5.86
C THR A 15 -4.01 0.69 5.08
N ILE A 16 -3.69 -0.11 4.06
CA ILE A 16 -4.65 -0.90 3.30
C ILE A 16 -4.32 -2.37 3.51
N ALA A 17 -5.19 -3.11 4.17
CA ALA A 17 -5.04 -4.55 4.36
C ALA A 17 -6.14 -5.29 3.62
N LYS A 18 -5.77 -6.25 2.78
CA LYS A 18 -6.72 -7.09 2.04
C LYS A 18 -6.21 -8.51 1.95
N THR A 19 -7.10 -9.46 2.15
CA THR A 19 -6.87 -10.86 1.79
C THR A 19 -7.30 -11.03 0.35
N ILE A 20 -6.35 -11.41 -0.50
CA ILE A 20 -6.55 -11.56 -1.94
C ILE A 20 -6.23 -13.00 -2.28
N PHE A 21 -7.14 -13.67 -2.98
CA PHE A 21 -6.92 -14.98 -3.58
C PHE A 21 -6.62 -14.76 -5.06
N SER A 22 -5.33 -14.66 -5.40
CA SER A 22 -4.91 -14.53 -6.80
C SER A 22 -4.68 -15.93 -7.36
N GLU A 23 -5.24 -16.23 -8.53
CA GLU A 23 -4.96 -17.46 -9.29
C GLU A 23 -3.55 -17.45 -9.93
N GLY A 24 -2.77 -16.38 -9.74
CA GLY A 24 -1.42 -16.22 -10.28
C GLY A 24 -0.56 -15.23 -9.48
N ASN A 25 0.35 -14.54 -10.18
CA ASN A 25 1.33 -13.63 -9.56
C ASN A 25 0.96 -12.14 -9.67
N ARG A 26 -0.18 -11.81 -10.27
CA ARG A 26 -0.68 -10.43 -10.42
C ARG A 26 -2.05 -10.29 -9.77
N SER A 27 -2.20 -9.27 -8.95
CA SER A 27 -3.50 -8.80 -8.48
C SER A 27 -3.64 -7.31 -8.76
N THR A 28 -4.84 -6.91 -9.17
CA THR A 28 -5.23 -5.51 -9.43
C THR A 28 -6.35 -5.05 -8.50
N GLU A 29 -6.58 -5.77 -7.40
CA GLU A 29 -7.77 -5.59 -6.55
C GLU A 29 -7.61 -4.54 -5.44
N ILE A 30 -6.49 -3.80 -5.42
CA ILE A 30 -6.27 -2.71 -4.48
C ILE A 30 -6.59 -1.40 -5.16
N GLU A 31 -7.75 -0.86 -4.80
CA GLU A 31 -8.15 0.50 -5.15
C GLU A 31 -7.94 1.41 -3.95
N TRP A 32 -7.42 2.62 -4.21
CA TRP A 32 -7.27 3.64 -3.19
C TRP A 32 -7.59 5.01 -3.76
N ASN A 33 -8.32 5.80 -2.99
CA ASN A 33 -8.87 7.09 -3.39
C ASN A 33 -7.96 8.28 -3.04
N GLY A 34 -6.70 8.04 -2.66
CA GLY A 34 -5.74 9.09 -2.31
C GLY A 34 -6.04 9.84 -1.00
N LYS A 35 -6.90 9.28 -0.14
CA LYS A 35 -7.18 9.81 1.19
C LYS A 35 -6.39 9.09 2.26
N ASP A 36 -6.09 9.73 3.37
CA ASP A 36 -5.47 9.08 4.53
C ASP A 36 -6.45 8.16 5.29
N ASP A 37 -6.05 7.66 6.45
CA ASP A 37 -6.91 6.84 7.32
C ASP A 37 -8.01 7.62 8.05
N TYR A 38 -7.95 8.96 8.05
CA TYR A 38 -8.97 9.85 8.64
C TYR A 38 -9.98 10.37 7.60
N GLY A 39 -9.75 10.09 6.32
CA GLY A 39 -10.63 10.47 5.21
C GLY A 39 -10.26 11.80 4.55
N ASP A 40 -9.15 12.40 4.97
CA ASP A 40 -8.60 13.62 4.42
C ASP A 40 -7.81 13.34 3.14
N LYS A 41 -7.94 14.24 2.15
CA LYS A 41 -7.19 14.10 0.90
C LYS A 41 -5.70 14.35 1.14
N LEU A 42 -4.86 13.49 0.60
CA LEU A 42 -3.42 13.73 0.60
C LEU A 42 -3.07 14.88 -0.37
N GLY A 43 -2.08 15.67 0.02
CA GLY A 43 -1.51 16.71 -0.82
C GLY A 43 -0.76 16.12 -2.02
N ARG A 44 -0.57 16.95 -3.05
CA ARG A 44 0.32 16.61 -4.17
C ARG A 44 1.73 16.42 -3.66
N GLY A 45 2.41 15.40 -4.16
CA GLY A 45 3.79 15.14 -3.78
C GLY A 45 4.22 13.70 -3.91
N VAL A 46 5.42 13.44 -3.39
CA VAL A 46 6.04 12.12 -3.39
C VAL A 46 5.82 11.44 -2.04
N TYR A 47 5.40 10.20 -2.12
CA TYR A 47 5.15 9.29 -1.02
C TYR A 47 5.95 8.00 -1.24
N ILE A 48 6.09 7.21 -0.19
CA ILE A 48 6.67 5.87 -0.25
C ILE A 48 5.58 4.89 0.14
N TYR A 49 5.46 3.79 -0.59
CA TYR A 49 4.63 2.68 -0.13
C TYR A 49 5.46 1.43 0.11
N ILE A 50 5.05 0.69 1.14
CA ILE A 50 5.57 -0.64 1.48
C ILE A 50 4.47 -1.64 1.21
N LEU A 51 4.70 -2.51 0.24
CA LEU A 51 3.86 -3.67 -0.04
C LEU A 51 4.42 -4.89 0.69
N ARG A 52 3.60 -5.52 1.52
CA ARG A 52 3.88 -6.79 2.19
C ARG A 52 2.89 -7.86 1.77
N VAL A 53 3.42 -8.99 1.30
CA VAL A 53 2.63 -10.17 0.93
C VAL A 53 3.00 -11.31 1.87
N ARG A 54 1.99 -12.05 2.32
CA ARG A 54 2.14 -13.28 3.10
C ARG A 54 1.29 -14.36 2.46
N THR A 55 1.87 -15.52 2.22
CA THR A 55 1.17 -16.72 1.75
C THR A 55 0.60 -17.52 2.92
N ILE A 56 -0.29 -18.47 2.64
CA ILE A 56 -0.90 -19.33 3.67
C ILE A 56 0.14 -20.22 4.37
N ASP A 57 1.15 -20.69 3.63
CA ASP A 57 2.30 -21.44 4.17
C ASP A 57 3.32 -20.56 4.92
N GLY A 58 3.02 -19.26 5.08
CA GLY A 58 3.76 -18.36 5.96
C GLY A 58 4.95 -17.65 5.31
N LYS A 59 5.24 -17.88 4.02
CA LYS A 59 6.27 -17.12 3.31
C LYS A 59 5.87 -15.66 3.21
N MET A 60 6.87 -14.78 3.29
CA MET A 60 6.68 -13.34 3.22
C MET A 60 7.61 -12.71 2.20
N ALA A 61 7.13 -11.64 1.57
CA ALA A 61 7.93 -10.78 0.72
C ALA A 61 7.49 -9.33 0.92
N ASP A 62 8.46 -8.43 0.99
CA ASP A 62 8.27 -6.99 1.11
C ASP A 62 8.86 -6.27 -0.10
N LYS A 63 8.21 -5.19 -0.52
CA LYS A 63 8.65 -4.34 -1.62
C LYS A 63 8.38 -2.88 -1.29
N ILE A 64 9.39 -2.04 -1.48
CA ILE A 64 9.33 -0.60 -1.25
C ILE A 64 9.42 0.10 -2.59
N GLU A 65 8.52 1.04 -2.83
CA GLU A 65 8.46 1.80 -4.08
C GLU A 65 7.97 3.23 -3.86
N LYS A 66 8.26 4.09 -4.85
CA LYS A 66 7.84 5.50 -4.85
C LYS A 66 6.43 5.64 -5.41
N LEU A 67 5.63 6.49 -4.79
CA LEU A 67 4.29 6.87 -5.22
C LEU A 67 4.25 8.39 -5.46
N LEU A 68 3.78 8.81 -6.63
CA LEU A 68 3.55 10.22 -6.96
C LEU A 68 2.04 10.50 -6.96
N ILE A 69 1.61 11.51 -6.21
CA ILE A 69 0.24 12.02 -6.22
C ILE A 69 0.25 13.40 -6.91
N LEU A 70 -0.60 13.54 -7.94
CA LEU A 70 -0.75 14.73 -8.79
C LEU A 70 -2.09 15.45 -8.57
#